data_AF-A0A349VIB7-F1
#
_entry.id   AF-A0A349VIB7-F1
#
_cell.length_a   1.000
_cell.length_b   1.000
_cell.length_c   1.000
_cell.angle_alpha   90.00
_cell.angle_beta   90.00
_cell.angle_gamma   90.00
#
_symmetry.space_group_name_H-M   'P 1'
#
loop_
_entity.id
_entity.type
_entity.pdbx_description
1 polymer ?
#
loop_
_entity_poly.entity_id
_entity_poly.type
_entity_poly.pdbx_seq_one_letter_code
_entity_poly.pdbx_strand_id
1 'polypeptide(L)'
;MGAEVRDAIASATSYGDKQINGKYLCSYRIDTLLCPSEIRDEVRLSGGVEKYYPTNIGWSRGTGVVLPAGSGNGAFGVNQKSKPRDFRDGLSNTLAAGEKKAYTPYMRDGGGLTTVPALTATDLSGLGGSQKDDSGNTEWCDGRTHQDGLTTTFPPN
;
A
#
# COMPACT_ATOMS: atom_id res chain seq x y z
N MET A 1 8.26 -9.56 -19.70
CA MET A 1 8.84 -8.33 -19.09
C MET A 1 10.25 -8.13 -19.63
N GLY A 2 10.52 -7.00 -20.28
CA GLY A 2 11.82 -6.65 -20.87
C GLY A 2 12.90 -6.40 -19.82
N ALA A 3 14.17 -6.35 -20.25
CA ALA A 3 15.33 -6.13 -19.37
C ALA A 3 15.25 -4.80 -18.61
N GLU A 4 14.78 -3.75 -19.28
CA GLU A 4 14.59 -2.40 -18.70
C GLU A 4 13.65 -2.40 -17.48
N VAL A 5 12.60 -3.22 -17.50
CA VAL A 5 11.67 -3.37 -16.37
C VAL A 5 12.37 -4.00 -15.16
N ARG A 6 13.28 -4.96 -15.39
CA ARG A 6 14.02 -5.64 -14.30
C ARG A 6 15.08 -4.73 -13.70
N ASP A 7 15.77 -3.94 -14.52
CA ASP A 7 16.80 -3.01 -14.05
C ASP A 7 16.18 -1.84 -13.26
N ALA A 8 14.99 -1.37 -13.65
CA ALA A 8 14.23 -0.41 -12.86
C ALA A 8 13.81 -0.98 -11.49
N ILE A 9 13.46 -2.28 -11.43
CA ILE A 9 13.10 -3.01 -10.20
C ILE A 9 14.29 -3.26 -9.28
N ALA A 10 15.49 -3.44 -9.83
CA ALA A 10 16.69 -3.77 -9.06
C ALA A 10 17.46 -2.55 -8.53
N SER A 11 17.15 -1.33 -8.99
CA SER A 11 17.89 -0.13 -8.59
C SER A 11 17.43 0.41 -7.23
N ALA A 12 18.36 0.91 -6.40
CA ALA A 12 18.07 1.64 -5.15
C ALA A 12 17.38 3.01 -5.36
N THR A 13 16.84 3.27 -6.55
CA THR A 13 16.04 4.44 -6.89
C THR A 13 14.58 4.11 -6.61
N SER A 14 13.86 5.00 -5.91
CA SER A 14 12.41 4.83 -5.71
C SER A 14 11.72 4.65 -7.06
N TYR A 15 10.79 3.69 -7.12
CA TYR A 15 9.91 3.49 -8.27
C TYR A 15 9.14 4.76 -8.66
N GLY A 16 8.88 5.65 -7.69
CA GLY A 16 8.25 6.95 -7.87
C GLY A 16 8.91 7.86 -8.89
N ASP A 17 10.23 7.72 -9.09
CA ASP A 17 11.00 8.60 -9.97
C ASP A 17 11.41 7.90 -11.27
N LYS A 18 11.05 6.63 -11.44
CA LYS A 18 11.29 5.91 -12.69
C LYS A 18 10.33 6.38 -13.76
N GLN A 19 10.84 6.51 -14.98
CA GLN A 19 10.03 6.81 -16.16
C GLN A 19 10.18 5.71 -17.21
N ILE A 20 9.09 5.41 -17.89
CA ILE A 20 9.03 4.55 -19.07
C ILE A 20 8.40 5.40 -20.18
N ASN A 21 9.04 5.49 -21.34
CA ASN A 21 8.56 6.28 -22.48
C ASN A 21 8.16 7.73 -22.13
N GLY A 22 8.93 8.38 -21.25
CA GLY A 22 8.68 9.77 -20.82
C GLY A 22 7.53 9.96 -19.82
N LYS A 23 6.90 8.87 -19.36
CA LYS A 23 5.84 8.87 -18.34
C LYS A 23 6.34 8.23 -17.05
N TYR A 24 5.97 8.76 -15.89
CA TYR A 24 6.32 8.16 -14.60
C TYR A 24 5.75 6.75 -14.48
N LEU A 25 6.54 5.79 -14.02
CA LEU A 25 6.15 4.39 -13.85
C LEU A 25 4.86 4.29 -13.01
N CYS A 26 4.79 5.01 -11.90
CA CYS A 26 3.65 4.95 -10.99
C CYS A 26 2.37 5.61 -11.55
N SER A 27 2.44 6.32 -12.69
CA SER A 27 1.29 6.97 -13.32
C SER A 27 0.60 6.09 -14.36
N TYR A 28 1.07 4.86 -14.58
CA TYR A 28 0.38 3.89 -15.41
C TYR A 28 -0.82 3.31 -14.67
N ARG A 29 -1.96 3.20 -15.37
CA ARG A 29 -3.12 2.44 -14.93
C ARG A 29 -2.80 0.94 -15.01
N ILE A 30 -3.08 0.23 -13.92
CA ILE A 30 -2.96 -1.23 -13.87
C ILE A 30 -4.33 -1.80 -13.56
N ASP A 31 -4.98 -2.37 -14.58
CA ASP A 31 -6.38 -2.81 -14.52
C ASP A 31 -6.66 -3.77 -13.36
N THR A 32 -5.71 -4.66 -13.04
CA THR A 32 -5.86 -5.64 -11.95
C THR A 32 -5.70 -5.04 -10.55
N LEU A 33 -5.24 -3.80 -10.44
CA LEU A 33 -5.09 -3.09 -9.17
C LEU A 33 -6.22 -2.07 -8.94
N LEU A 34 -7.19 -2.01 -9.85
CA LEU A 34 -8.32 -1.11 -9.80
C LEU A 34 -9.65 -1.88 -9.84
N CYS A 35 -10.49 -1.65 -8.84
CA CYS A 35 -11.87 -2.09 -8.79
C CYS A 35 -12.65 -1.42 -9.93
N PRO A 36 -13.45 -2.18 -10.72
CA PRO A 36 -14.30 -1.62 -11.76
C PRO A 36 -15.32 -0.59 -11.28
N SER A 37 -15.65 -0.57 -9.99
CA SER A 37 -16.60 0.38 -9.40
C SER A 37 -15.95 1.66 -8.86
N GLU A 38 -14.63 1.83 -9.04
CA GLU A 38 -13.95 3.05 -8.62
C GLU A 38 -14.43 4.25 -9.42
N ILE A 39 -14.92 5.26 -8.72
CA ILE A 39 -15.38 6.50 -9.34
C ILE A 39 -14.21 7.41 -9.70
N ARG A 40 -13.06 7.25 -9.04
CA ARG A 40 -11.84 8.03 -9.25
C ARG A 40 -10.78 7.23 -10.01
N ASP A 41 -11.16 6.70 -11.17
CA ASP A 41 -10.25 6.10 -12.16
C ASP A 41 -9.51 7.20 -12.93
N GLU A 42 -8.66 7.94 -12.22
CA GLU A 42 -7.88 9.04 -12.78
C GLU A 42 -6.46 9.06 -12.21
N VAL A 43 -5.54 9.71 -12.92
CA VAL A 43 -4.18 9.89 -12.42
C VAL A 43 -4.12 11.06 -11.44
N ARG A 44 -3.48 10.86 -10.28
CA ARG A 44 -3.20 11.93 -9.33
C ARG A 44 -1.97 12.73 -9.76
N LEU A 45 -2.14 14.05 -9.75
CA LEU A 45 -1.06 15.00 -10.00
C LEU A 45 -0.21 15.22 -8.75
N SER A 46 1.09 15.41 -8.94
CA SER A 46 2.01 15.85 -7.90
C SER A 46 2.84 17.01 -8.45
N GLY A 47 2.69 18.20 -7.87
CA GLY A 47 3.31 19.41 -8.40
C GLY A 47 2.84 19.77 -9.81
N GLY A 48 1.58 19.46 -10.16
CA GLY A 48 1.02 19.68 -11.50
C GLY A 48 1.40 18.63 -12.54
N VAL A 49 2.15 17.59 -12.18
CA VAL A 49 2.60 16.54 -13.10
C VAL A 49 1.92 15.22 -12.76
N GLU A 50 1.46 14.48 -13.78
CA GLU A 50 0.92 13.13 -13.64
C GLU A 50 1.96 12.21 -13.00
N LYS A 51 1.71 11.73 -11.77
CA LYS A 51 2.71 10.94 -11.05
C LYS A 51 2.20 9.61 -10.52
N TYR A 52 0.95 9.54 -10.07
CA TYR A 52 0.47 8.37 -9.32
C TYR A 52 -0.92 7.92 -9.78
N TYR A 53 -1.06 6.66 -10.17
CA TYR A 53 -2.34 6.05 -10.51
C TYR A 53 -2.83 5.21 -9.31
N PRO A 54 -4.12 5.28 -8.96
CA PRO A 54 -4.65 4.60 -7.79
C PRO A 54 -4.52 3.09 -7.78
N THR A 55 -4.47 2.55 -6.56
CA THR A 55 -4.62 1.12 -6.28
C THR A 55 -5.61 0.96 -5.15
N ASN A 56 -6.76 0.41 -5.48
CA ASN A 56 -7.82 0.17 -4.52
C ASN A 56 -8.08 -1.33 -4.32
N ILE A 57 -7.22 -2.18 -4.90
CA ILE A 57 -6.96 -3.53 -4.43
C ILE A 57 -5.86 -3.46 -3.37
N GLY A 58 -6.19 -3.82 -2.14
CA GLY A 58 -5.29 -3.82 -0.99
C GLY A 58 -4.82 -5.21 -0.62
N TRP A 59 -3.50 -5.40 -0.52
CA TRP A 59 -2.88 -6.67 -0.11
C TRP A 59 -2.85 -6.81 1.41
N SER A 60 -3.28 -7.95 1.93
CA SER A 60 -3.36 -8.20 3.36
C SER A 60 -1.99 -8.13 4.04
N ARG A 61 -1.79 -7.09 4.87
CA ARG A 61 -0.61 -6.87 5.72
C ARG A 61 -0.80 -7.40 7.14
N GLY A 62 -1.97 -7.99 7.43
CA GLY A 62 -2.30 -8.55 8.74
C GLY A 62 -3.03 -7.55 9.63
N THR A 63 -2.91 -7.74 10.94
CA THR A 63 -3.66 -6.96 11.92
C THR A 63 -2.92 -5.69 12.32
N GLY A 64 -3.57 -4.53 12.18
CA GLY A 64 -3.18 -3.25 12.79
C GLY A 64 -1.77 -2.74 12.44
N VAL A 65 -0.74 -3.25 13.15
CA VAL A 65 0.64 -2.76 13.03
C VAL A 65 1.38 -3.47 11.91
N VAL A 66 1.91 -2.67 11.00
CA VAL A 66 2.96 -3.10 10.09
C VAL A 66 4.29 -2.79 10.77
N LEU A 67 4.95 -3.80 11.35
CA LEU A 67 6.25 -3.61 12.00
C LEU A 67 7.40 -3.77 10.96
N PRO A 68 8.69 -3.66 11.34
CA PRO A 68 9.83 -3.73 10.42
C PRO A 68 9.84 -4.95 9.51
N ALA A 69 10.71 -4.94 8.48
CA ALA A 69 10.84 -6.04 7.53
C ALA A 69 10.98 -7.42 8.22
N GLY A 70 10.26 -8.42 7.72
CA GLY A 70 10.21 -9.76 8.31
C GLY A 70 9.32 -9.90 9.56
N SER A 71 8.54 -8.86 9.90
CA SER A 71 7.55 -8.91 10.97
C SER A 71 6.13 -8.58 10.45
N GLY A 72 5.13 -9.00 11.21
CA GLY A 72 3.72 -8.94 10.82
C GLY A 72 3.09 -10.33 10.76
N ASN A 73 1.76 -10.38 10.74
CA ASN A 73 0.96 -11.61 10.69
C ASN A 73 0.06 -11.67 9.45
N GLY A 74 0.34 -10.85 8.43
CA GLY A 74 -0.35 -10.85 7.15
C GLY A 74 0.18 -11.90 6.18
N ALA A 75 -0.62 -12.19 5.15
CA ALA A 75 -0.20 -13.04 4.04
C ALA A 75 0.89 -12.40 3.17
N PHE A 76 0.94 -11.06 3.14
CA PHE A 76 1.91 -10.29 2.38
C PHE A 76 2.64 -9.28 3.29
N GLY A 77 3.97 -9.28 3.24
CA GLY A 77 4.80 -8.42 4.07
C GLY A 77 6.10 -8.00 3.38
N VAL A 78 6.77 -6.99 3.94
CA VAL A 78 8.04 -6.50 3.42
C VAL A 78 9.11 -7.58 3.58
N ASN A 79 9.77 -7.96 2.48
CA ASN A 79 10.76 -9.03 2.42
C ASN A 79 10.25 -10.40 2.91
N GLN A 80 8.94 -10.61 2.88
CA GLN A 80 8.31 -11.88 3.26
C GLN A 80 8.33 -12.87 2.08
N LYS A 81 8.53 -14.15 2.38
CA LYS A 81 8.57 -15.24 1.38
C LYS A 81 7.68 -16.41 1.81
N SER A 82 6.44 -16.11 2.19
CA SER A 82 5.48 -17.12 2.61
C SER A 82 5.16 -18.08 1.47
N LYS A 83 5.02 -19.36 1.82
CA LYS A 83 4.56 -20.44 0.96
C LYS A 83 3.19 -20.92 1.45
N PRO A 84 2.37 -21.58 0.61
CA PRO A 84 1.11 -22.17 1.03
C PRO A 84 1.19 -23.00 2.32
N ARG A 85 2.30 -23.69 2.55
CA ARG A 85 2.54 -24.50 3.75
C ARG A 85 2.71 -23.71 5.05
N ASP A 86 2.97 -22.41 4.94
CA ASP A 86 3.18 -21.54 6.10
C ASP A 86 1.84 -21.10 6.71
N PHE A 87 0.74 -21.27 5.96
CA PHE A 87 -0.65 -21.03 6.40
C PHE A 87 -1.23 -22.33 6.98
N ARG A 88 -0.94 -22.60 8.25
CA ARG A 88 -1.24 -23.89 8.91
C ARG A 88 -2.74 -24.17 9.09
N ASP A 89 -3.55 -23.14 9.14
CA ASP A 89 -5.02 -23.18 9.20
C ASP A 89 -5.66 -23.16 7.80
N GLY A 90 -4.86 -23.15 6.74
CA GLY A 90 -5.29 -23.29 5.35
C GLY A 90 -5.57 -21.97 4.63
N LEU A 91 -5.32 -21.97 3.32
CA LEU A 91 -5.50 -20.78 2.47
C LEU A 91 -6.97 -20.30 2.41
N SER A 92 -7.93 -21.19 2.61
CA SER A 92 -9.36 -20.83 2.66
C SER A 92 -9.73 -19.96 3.87
N ASN A 93 -8.89 -19.93 4.90
CA ASN A 93 -9.04 -19.06 6.08
C ASN A 93 -8.11 -17.84 6.04
N THR A 94 -7.41 -17.63 4.92
CA THR A 94 -6.43 -16.55 4.78
C THR A 94 -6.99 -15.43 3.90
N LEU A 95 -7.06 -14.21 4.43
CA LEU A 95 -7.34 -13.03 3.62
C LEU A 95 -6.09 -12.68 2.79
N ALA A 96 -6.20 -12.77 1.45
CA ALA A 96 -5.12 -12.41 0.54
C ALA A 96 -5.15 -10.92 0.18
N ALA A 97 -6.29 -10.46 -0.34
CA ALA A 97 -6.50 -9.07 -0.75
C ALA A 97 -7.97 -8.69 -0.61
N GLY A 98 -8.26 -7.39 -0.62
CA GLY A 98 -9.62 -6.86 -0.60
C GLY A 98 -9.69 -5.46 -1.18
N GLU A 99 -10.89 -5.03 -1.53
CA GLU A 99 -11.13 -3.69 -2.06
C GLU A 99 -11.09 -2.65 -0.93
N LYS A 100 -10.57 -1.46 -1.25
CA LYS A 100 -10.50 -0.31 -0.36
C LYS A 100 -10.86 0.95 -1.12
N LYS A 101 -11.02 2.09 -0.45
CA LYS A 101 -11.39 3.34 -1.12
C LYS A 101 -10.15 4.04 -1.66
N ALA A 102 -10.12 4.44 -2.93
CA ALA A 102 -9.05 5.30 -3.44
C ALA A 102 -9.15 6.72 -2.87
N TYR A 103 -8.00 7.40 -2.79
CA TYR A 103 -7.86 8.77 -2.33
C TYR A 103 -8.50 9.07 -0.96
N THR A 104 -8.22 8.21 0.01
CA THR A 104 -8.66 8.43 1.39
C THR A 104 -7.80 9.49 2.07
N PRO A 105 -8.38 10.32 2.96
CA PRO A 105 -7.59 11.13 3.86
C PRO A 105 -6.86 10.24 4.86
N TYR A 106 -5.62 10.60 5.20
CA TYR A 106 -4.81 9.86 6.16
C TYR A 106 -3.68 10.74 6.71
N MET A 107 -3.20 10.39 7.91
CA MET A 107 -1.94 10.91 8.43
C MET A 107 -0.81 9.95 8.10
N ARG A 108 0.35 10.50 7.73
CA ARG A 108 1.56 9.72 7.44
C ARG A 108 2.79 10.33 8.08
N ASP A 109 3.88 9.57 8.10
CA ASP A 109 5.17 10.01 8.60
C ASP A 109 5.11 10.47 10.07
N GLY A 110 4.15 9.95 10.84
CA GLY A 110 4.08 10.10 12.30
C GLY A 110 5.01 9.10 13.01
N GLY A 111 5.19 9.24 14.32
CA GLY A 111 6.14 8.42 15.07
C GLY A 111 5.78 8.21 16.54
N GLY A 112 6.68 7.54 17.27
CA GLY A 112 6.59 7.37 18.73
C GLY A 112 5.72 6.22 19.23
N LEU A 113 5.04 5.50 18.35
CA LEU A 113 4.25 4.33 18.71
C LEU A 113 5.05 3.03 18.53
N THR A 114 5.11 2.23 19.60
CA THR A 114 5.61 0.85 19.57
C THR A 114 4.48 -0.19 19.62
N THR A 115 3.24 0.26 19.77
CA THR A 115 2.02 -0.56 19.87
C THR A 115 0.86 0.13 19.14
N VAL A 116 -0.18 -0.62 18.73
CA VAL A 116 -1.44 0.00 18.26
C VAL A 116 -2.05 0.76 19.45
N PRO A 117 -2.30 2.08 19.34
CA PRO A 117 -3.05 2.79 20.36
C PRO A 117 -4.51 2.28 20.37
N ALA A 118 -5.15 2.24 21.54
CA ALA A 118 -6.59 2.04 21.63
C ALA A 118 -7.27 3.32 21.10
N LEU A 119 -7.57 3.36 19.80
CA LEU A 119 -7.81 4.62 19.07
C LEU A 119 -9.08 5.36 19.52
N THR A 120 -8.92 6.59 20.04
CA THR A 120 -9.85 7.69 19.74
C THR A 120 -9.26 8.58 18.65
N ALA A 121 -10.09 9.27 17.86
CA ALA A 121 -9.63 10.09 16.73
C ALA A 121 -8.67 11.23 17.16
N THR A 122 -8.73 11.66 18.42
CA THR A 122 -7.91 12.74 18.99
C THR A 122 -6.45 12.34 19.18
N ASP A 123 -6.15 11.03 19.28
CA ASP A 123 -4.81 10.53 19.58
C ASP A 123 -3.85 10.60 18.39
N LEU A 124 -4.38 10.74 17.16
CA LEU A 124 -3.58 10.72 15.92
C LEU A 124 -2.76 11.99 15.72
N SER A 125 -3.27 13.17 16.12
CA SER A 125 -2.57 14.44 15.92
C SER A 125 -1.31 14.57 16.79
N GLY A 126 -1.30 13.91 17.96
CA GLY A 126 -0.15 13.85 18.86
C GLY A 126 1.04 13.06 18.31
N LEU A 127 0.84 12.27 17.25
CA LEU A 127 1.88 11.49 16.58
C LEU A 127 2.75 12.33 15.62
N GLY A 128 2.35 13.57 15.37
CA GLY A 128 2.96 14.44 14.37
C GLY A 128 2.76 13.93 12.94
N GLY A 129 3.72 14.22 12.07
CA GLY A 129 3.69 13.81 10.66
C GLY A 129 2.94 14.79 9.75
N SER A 130 2.46 14.28 8.62
CA SER A 130 1.79 15.04 7.57
C SER A 130 0.37 14.52 7.32
N GLN A 131 -0.61 15.39 7.50
CA GLN A 131 -1.96 15.16 7.02
C GLN A 131 -1.98 15.18 5.48
N LYS A 132 -2.71 14.24 4.89
CA LYS A 132 -2.93 14.13 3.45
C LYS A 132 -4.42 13.93 3.21
N ASP A 133 -5.04 14.82 2.46
CA ASP A 133 -6.50 14.83 2.34
C ASP A 133 -7.03 13.87 1.26
N ASP A 134 -6.22 13.60 0.23
CA ASP A 134 -6.69 12.88 -0.96
C ASP A 134 -5.57 12.06 -1.64
N SER A 135 -4.58 11.57 -0.90
CA SER A 135 -3.49 10.77 -1.50
C SER A 135 -3.31 9.37 -0.93
N GLY A 136 -4.23 8.90 -0.09
CA GLY A 136 -4.21 7.51 0.38
C GLY A 136 -4.69 6.58 -0.72
N ASN A 137 -4.08 5.39 -0.85
CA ASN A 137 -4.45 4.40 -1.87
C ASN A 137 -4.36 4.91 -3.32
N THR A 138 -3.42 5.83 -3.59
CA THR A 138 -3.22 6.44 -4.90
C THR A 138 -1.94 5.98 -5.61
N GLU A 139 -1.16 5.08 -5.00
CA GLU A 139 0.19 4.74 -5.47
C GLU A 139 0.45 3.22 -5.38
N TRP A 140 0.57 2.54 -6.53
CA TRP A 140 0.80 1.09 -6.54
C TRP A 140 2.28 0.65 -6.50
N CYS A 141 3.20 1.56 -6.80
CA CYS A 141 4.56 1.18 -7.17
C CYS A 141 5.56 1.06 -6.00
N ASP A 142 5.26 1.65 -4.83
CA ASP A 142 6.24 1.79 -3.73
C ASP A 142 6.00 0.81 -2.57
N GLY A 143 4.91 0.03 -2.60
CA GLY A 143 4.67 -1.01 -1.60
C GLY A 143 4.37 -0.51 -0.18
N ARG A 144 4.07 0.79 -0.02
CA ARG A 144 3.71 1.38 1.28
C ARG A 144 2.33 0.89 1.68
N THR A 145 2.18 0.38 2.90
CA THR A 145 0.89 -0.16 3.38
C THR A 145 -0.28 0.81 3.27
N HIS A 146 -0.07 2.10 3.55
CA HIS A 146 -1.12 3.12 3.42
C HIS A 146 -1.50 3.44 1.97
N GLN A 147 -0.81 2.84 0.99
CA GLN A 147 -1.09 2.96 -0.44
C GLN A 147 -1.59 1.63 -1.02
N ASP A 148 -0.89 0.52 -0.85
CA ASP A 148 -1.21 -0.76 -1.50
C ASP A 148 -1.65 -1.87 -0.52
N GLY A 149 -1.55 -1.61 0.78
CA GLY A 149 -1.87 -2.60 1.81
C GLY A 149 -3.29 -2.51 2.33
N LEU A 150 -3.73 -3.59 2.96
CA LEU A 150 -4.96 -3.71 3.72
C LEU A 150 -4.61 -4.28 5.10
N THR A 151 -5.07 -3.63 6.15
CA THR A 151 -4.95 -4.11 7.53
C THR A 151 -6.32 -4.29 8.14
N THR A 152 -6.48 -5.31 8.96
CA THR A 152 -7.70 -5.55 9.73
C THR A 152 -7.47 -5.22 11.20
N THR A 153 -8.55 -4.93 11.93
CA THR A 153 -8.47 -4.78 13.39
C THR A 153 -8.35 -6.15 14.07
N PHE A 154 -9.14 -7.11 13.60
CA PHE A 154 -9.16 -8.49 14.09
C PHE A 154 -8.55 -9.43 13.05
N PRO A 155 -7.98 -10.58 13.47
CA PRO A 155 -7.63 -11.63 12.54
C PRO A 155 -8.87 -12.01 11.69
N PRO A 156 -8.69 -12.47 10.45
CA PRO A 156 -9.80 -12.91 9.60
C PRO A 156 -10.48 -14.21 10.11
N ASN A 157 -10.10 -14.71 11.30
CA ASN A 157 -10.64 -15.85 12.02
C ASN A 157 -10.85 -15.58 13.52
#